data_AF-A0A1D2V0X5-F1
#
_entry.id   AF-A0A1D2V0X5-F1
#
_cell.length_a   1.000
_cell.length_b   1.000
_cell.length_c   1.000
_cell.angle_alpha   90.00
_cell.angle_beta   90.00
_cell.angle_gamma   90.00
#
_symmetry.space_group_name_H-M   'P 1'
#
loop_
_entity.id
_entity.type
_entity.pdbx_description
1 polymer ?
#
loop_
_entity_poly.entity_id
_entity_poly.type
_entity_poly.pdbx_seq_one_letter_code
_entity_poly.pdbx_strand_id
1 'polypeptide(L)'
;MDKSNDSGQMLLLAAFTIGFMVVVSTVMLNNIIYASNIASESNNDISYFEVSNIARMTDEATKAAYYNATTGTSFNHTVFSRYLENYSREVTILYAYQGVSFSFTNSTLQDAYFTKNGLSSGQENWTIIDNVNNTDNFTMELTDTSNLGDISEPFEVHALNQSGSSIWCMKMYEEGSNIKVNVSNQTYEIDPFFIDLKGNESYQFDNSTAEKTYSLKYLNSSNVIGLYSLSGELATGESFRCERYKMINATVAISSSKNKINVTLPVTVP
;
A
#
# COMPACT_ATOMS: atom_id res chain seq x y z
N MET A 1 59.57 65.89 13.52
CA MET A 1 58.24 65.24 13.60
C MET A 1 58.42 63.82 13.12
N ASP A 2 58.31 62.87 14.04
CA ASP A 2 58.90 61.53 13.90
C ASP A 2 57.95 60.57 13.16
N LYS A 3 58.09 60.51 11.82
CA LYS A 3 57.24 59.73 10.89
C LYS A 3 57.15 58.23 11.21
N SER A 4 58.13 57.69 11.94
CA SER A 4 58.20 56.28 12.32
C SER A 4 57.12 55.90 13.35
N ASN A 5 56.85 56.78 14.31
CA ASN A 5 55.91 56.52 15.40
C ASN A 5 54.44 56.56 14.91
N ASP A 6 54.16 57.44 13.96
CA ASP A 6 52.85 57.60 13.31
C ASP A 6 52.49 56.38 12.45
N SER A 7 53.50 55.81 11.77
CA SER A 7 53.34 54.59 10.96
C SER A 7 53.10 53.35 11.83
N GLY A 8 53.76 53.25 12.99
CA GLY A 8 53.55 52.16 13.96
C GLY A 8 52.16 52.19 14.60
N GLN A 9 51.64 53.39 14.92
CA GLN A 9 50.29 53.57 15.45
C GLN A 9 49.22 53.26 14.40
N MET A 10 49.43 53.66 13.14
CA MET A 10 48.57 53.30 12.02
C MET A 10 48.53 51.79 11.77
N LEU A 11 49.67 51.11 11.90
CA LEU A 11 49.75 49.65 11.73
C LEU A 11 49.06 48.90 12.87
N LEU A 12 49.19 49.37 14.12
CA LEU A 12 48.47 48.81 15.27
C LEU A 12 46.95 49.02 15.15
N LEU A 13 46.52 50.20 14.72
CA LEU A 13 45.11 50.51 14.49
C LEU A 13 44.53 49.64 13.37
N ALA A 14 45.28 49.45 12.29
CA ALA A 14 44.88 48.56 11.20
C ALA A 14 44.76 47.11 11.68
N ALA A 15 45.73 46.60 12.43
CA ALA A 15 45.69 45.24 12.99
C ALA A 15 44.51 45.05 13.95
N PHE A 16 44.24 46.03 14.81
CA PHE A 16 43.09 46.01 15.72
C PHE A 16 41.76 46.03 14.95
N THR A 17 41.66 46.88 13.93
CA THR A 17 40.46 47.00 13.10
C THR A 17 40.19 45.72 12.32
N ILE A 18 41.22 45.09 11.77
CA ILE A 18 41.12 43.79 11.09
C ILE A 18 40.68 42.71 12.10
N GLY A 19 41.30 42.65 13.27
CA GLY A 19 40.92 41.70 14.32
C GLY A 19 39.46 41.85 14.75
N PHE A 20 39.01 43.09 14.94
CA PHE A 20 37.62 43.39 15.28
C PHE A 20 36.65 42.98 14.16
N MET A 21 36.97 43.29 12.91
CA MET A 21 36.16 42.86 11.76
C MET A 21 36.06 41.33 11.64
N VAL A 22 37.15 40.59 11.88
CA VAL A 22 37.14 39.13 11.87
C VAL A 22 36.24 38.57 12.98
N VAL A 23 36.32 39.13 14.20
CA VAL A 23 35.46 38.70 15.31
C VAL A 23 33.99 38.99 15.01
N VAL A 24 33.65 40.20 14.56
CA VAL A 24 32.28 40.57 14.22
C VAL A 24 31.75 39.70 13.08
N SER A 25 32.56 39.45 12.05
CA SER A 25 32.16 38.58 10.93
C SER A 25 31.96 37.15 11.37
N THR A 26 32.79 36.64 12.28
CA THR A 26 32.65 35.27 12.82
C THR A 26 31.38 35.12 13.65
N VAL A 27 31.08 36.09 14.52
CA VAL A 27 29.85 36.10 15.33
C VAL A 27 28.62 36.24 14.43
N MET A 28 28.68 37.13 13.44
CA MET A 28 27.58 37.33 12.49
C MET A 28 27.36 36.09 11.62
N LEU A 29 28.43 35.45 11.15
CA LEU A 29 28.35 34.22 10.36
C LEU A 29 27.77 33.08 11.20
N ASN A 30 28.20 32.90 12.45
CA ASN A 30 27.62 31.91 13.35
C ASN A 30 26.14 32.17 13.63
N ASN A 31 25.74 33.44 13.84
CA ASN A 31 24.34 33.80 14.02
C ASN A 31 23.51 33.59 12.75
N ILE A 32 24.05 33.90 11.57
CA ILE A 32 23.38 33.66 10.28
C ILE A 32 23.26 32.16 10.03
N ILE A 33 24.30 31.36 10.27
CA ILE A 33 24.24 29.90 10.14
C ILE A 33 23.23 29.34 11.12
N TYR A 34 23.22 29.79 12.37
CA TYR A 34 22.25 29.35 13.38
C TYR A 34 20.81 29.74 13.00
N ALA A 35 20.57 30.99 12.61
CA ALA A 35 19.26 31.47 12.18
C ALA A 35 18.81 30.81 10.87
N SER A 36 19.72 30.55 9.94
CA SER A 36 19.46 29.86 8.68
C SER A 36 19.17 28.38 8.90
N ASN A 37 19.88 27.72 9.81
CA ASN A 37 19.62 26.33 10.16
C ASN A 37 18.27 26.21 10.88
N ILE A 38 17.95 27.12 11.81
CA ILE A 38 16.61 27.18 12.42
C ILE A 38 15.53 27.52 11.39
N ALA A 39 15.78 28.44 10.46
CA ALA A 39 14.81 28.77 9.43
C ALA A 39 14.60 27.61 8.45
N SER A 40 15.68 26.88 8.12
CA SER A 40 15.65 25.69 7.26
C SER A 40 14.99 24.50 7.93
N GLU A 41 15.22 24.28 9.23
CA GLU A 41 14.50 23.30 10.04
C GLU A 41 13.05 23.73 10.31
N SER A 42 12.74 25.03 10.30
CA SER A 42 11.36 25.56 10.39
C SER A 42 10.58 25.47 9.08
N ASN A 43 11.22 25.04 7.99
CA ASN A 43 10.50 24.61 6.81
C ASN A 43 9.94 23.21 7.12
N ASN A 44 8.81 23.20 7.84
CA ASN A 44 8.00 22.05 8.24
C ASN A 44 7.37 21.33 7.03
N ASP A 45 8.13 21.13 5.96
CA ASP A 45 7.72 20.31 4.84
C ASP A 45 7.97 18.87 5.24
N ILE A 46 6.87 18.16 5.46
CA ILE A 46 6.90 16.72 5.75
C ILE A 46 7.70 16.02 4.65
N SER A 47 8.68 15.23 5.08
CA SER A 47 9.56 14.52 4.16
C SER A 47 8.79 13.41 3.44
N TYR A 48 9.22 13.06 2.22
CA TYR A 48 8.66 11.91 1.50
C TYR A 48 8.73 10.61 2.31
N PHE A 49 9.78 10.46 3.13
CA PHE A 49 9.93 9.32 4.04
C PHE A 49 8.83 9.29 5.11
N GLU A 50 8.48 10.44 5.69
CA GLU A 50 7.37 10.54 6.63
C GLU A 50 6.03 10.24 5.95
N VAL A 51 5.77 10.79 4.76
CA VAL A 51 4.56 10.48 3.99
C VAL A 51 4.44 8.97 3.74
N SER A 52 5.52 8.31 3.38
CA SER A 52 5.56 6.85 3.18
C SER A 52 5.27 6.07 4.47
N ASN A 53 5.84 6.49 5.60
CA ASN A 53 5.55 5.87 6.90
C ASN A 53 4.09 6.07 7.31
N ILE A 54 3.55 7.29 7.12
CA ILE A 54 2.16 7.62 7.39
C ILE A 54 1.24 6.74 6.52
N ALA A 55 1.58 6.56 5.24
CA ALA A 55 0.82 5.69 4.35
C ALA A 55 0.78 4.24 4.85
N ARG A 56 1.92 3.67 5.24
CA ARG A 56 1.99 2.32 5.81
C ARG A 56 1.19 2.20 7.12
N MET A 57 1.36 3.16 8.03
CA MET A 57 0.59 3.19 9.28
C MET A 57 -0.91 3.33 9.03
N THR A 58 -1.31 4.07 8.00
CA THR A 58 -2.72 4.26 7.62
C THR A 58 -3.31 2.97 7.05
N ASP A 59 -2.56 2.24 6.23
CA ASP A 59 -2.95 0.90 5.73
C ASP A 59 -3.18 -0.08 6.89
N GLU A 60 -2.22 -0.19 7.81
CA GLU A 60 -2.32 -1.05 8.99
C GLU A 60 -3.49 -0.65 9.90
N ALA A 61 -3.64 0.64 10.19
CA ALA A 61 -4.73 1.16 11.00
C ALA A 61 -6.10 0.92 10.36
N THR A 62 -6.21 1.02 9.03
CA THR A 62 -7.45 0.75 8.29
C THR A 62 -7.83 -0.73 8.36
N LYS A 63 -6.86 -1.63 8.19
CA LYS A 63 -7.09 -3.09 8.37
C LYS A 63 -7.49 -3.44 9.80
N ALA A 64 -6.82 -2.85 10.79
CA ALA A 64 -7.15 -3.06 12.20
C ALA A 64 -8.54 -2.50 12.57
N ALA A 65 -8.89 -1.32 12.05
CA ALA A 65 -10.20 -0.72 12.21
C ALA A 65 -11.29 -1.61 11.60
N TYR A 66 -11.04 -2.16 10.41
CA TYR A 66 -11.96 -3.08 9.76
C TYR A 66 -12.18 -4.33 10.60
N TYR A 67 -11.11 -5.00 11.04
CA TYR A 67 -11.21 -6.20 11.88
C TYR A 67 -11.99 -5.92 13.19
N ASN A 68 -11.74 -4.78 13.83
CA ASN A 68 -12.48 -4.37 15.02
C ASN A 68 -13.98 -4.15 14.73
N ALA A 69 -14.28 -3.57 13.56
CA ALA A 69 -15.65 -3.31 13.12
C ALA A 69 -16.42 -4.55 12.64
N THR A 70 -15.72 -5.65 12.31
CA THR A 70 -16.32 -6.93 11.89
C THR A 70 -16.26 -8.00 12.98
N THR A 71 -15.64 -7.73 14.13
CA THR A 71 -15.59 -8.68 15.24
C THR A 71 -16.99 -8.89 15.82
N GLY A 72 -17.53 -10.10 15.65
CA GLY A 72 -18.76 -10.58 16.30
C GLY A 72 -20.07 -10.29 15.55
N THR A 73 -20.07 -9.49 14.48
CA THR A 73 -21.26 -9.16 13.67
C THR A 73 -20.87 -8.68 12.25
N SER A 74 -21.85 -8.29 11.43
CA SER A 74 -21.64 -7.49 10.23
C SER A 74 -20.88 -6.20 10.52
N PHE A 75 -20.21 -5.65 9.49
CA PHE A 75 -19.41 -4.42 9.57
C PHE A 75 -20.13 -3.26 10.28
N ASN A 76 -19.54 -2.76 11.36
CA ASN A 76 -20.04 -1.63 12.14
C ASN A 76 -19.28 -0.34 11.81
N HIS A 77 -19.88 0.52 10.98
CA HIS A 77 -19.30 1.79 10.56
C HIS A 77 -18.96 2.73 11.74
N THR A 78 -19.73 2.71 12.84
CA THR A 78 -19.46 3.58 13.99
C THR A 78 -18.18 3.16 14.72
N VAL A 79 -17.97 1.85 14.88
CA VAL A 79 -16.74 1.30 15.47
C VAL A 79 -15.54 1.61 14.58
N PHE A 80 -15.69 1.41 13.27
CA PHE A 80 -14.67 1.72 12.27
C PHE A 80 -14.23 3.19 12.31
N SER A 81 -15.17 4.13 12.18
CA SER A 81 -14.88 5.57 12.19
C SER A 81 -14.22 6.01 13.50
N ARG A 82 -14.73 5.55 14.64
CA ARG A 82 -14.16 5.88 15.95
C ARG A 82 -12.73 5.37 16.12
N TYR A 83 -12.42 4.20 15.57
CA TYR A 83 -11.04 3.68 15.58
C TYR A 83 -10.11 4.61 14.80
N LEU A 84 -10.51 5.02 13.59
CA LEU A 84 -9.70 5.87 12.73
C LEU A 84 -9.59 7.31 13.24
N GLU A 85 -10.62 7.84 13.91
CA GLU A 85 -10.56 9.12 14.62
C GLU A 85 -9.54 9.08 15.77
N ASN A 86 -9.55 8.00 16.56
CA ASN A 86 -8.54 7.81 17.62
C ASN A 86 -7.14 7.70 17.02
N TYR A 87 -6.95 6.89 15.97
CA TYR A 87 -5.68 6.80 15.24
C TYR A 87 -5.20 8.18 14.76
N SER A 88 -6.08 8.95 14.11
CA SER A 88 -5.76 10.29 13.59
C SER A 88 -5.34 11.25 14.72
N ARG A 89 -5.99 11.15 15.89
CA ARG A 89 -5.63 11.94 17.07
C ARG A 89 -4.26 11.56 17.61
N GLU A 90 -3.98 10.27 17.79
CA GLU A 90 -2.71 9.80 18.33
C GLU A 90 -1.54 10.11 17.36
N VAL A 91 -1.73 9.97 16.05
CA VAL A 91 -0.73 10.37 15.05
C VAL A 91 -0.53 11.89 15.06
N THR A 92 -1.60 12.68 15.21
CA THR A 92 -1.46 14.14 15.37
C THR A 92 -0.65 14.50 16.60
N ILE A 93 -0.87 13.84 17.74
CA ILE A 93 -0.08 14.05 18.95
C ILE A 93 1.40 13.71 18.70
N LEU A 94 1.66 12.58 18.02
CA LEU A 94 3.02 12.13 17.69
C LEU A 94 3.78 13.15 16.84
N TYR A 95 3.11 13.80 15.88
CA TYR A 95 3.71 14.75 14.95
C TYR A 95 3.46 16.23 15.32
N ALA A 96 2.87 16.50 16.48
CA ALA A 96 2.56 17.86 16.92
C ALA A 96 3.81 18.74 17.02
N TYR A 97 4.96 18.17 17.37
CA TYR A 97 6.24 18.88 17.45
C TYR A 97 6.72 19.40 16.08
N GLN A 98 6.25 18.82 14.98
CA GLN A 98 6.51 19.28 13.61
C GLN A 98 5.45 20.29 13.13
N GLY A 99 4.47 20.65 13.97
CA GLY A 99 3.37 21.54 13.59
C GLY A 99 2.46 20.94 12.52
N VAL A 100 2.33 19.61 12.49
CA VAL A 100 1.50 18.87 11.55
C VAL A 100 0.29 18.29 12.27
N SER A 101 -0.86 18.35 11.59
CA SER A 101 -2.10 17.69 12.01
C SER A 101 -2.58 16.69 10.97
N PHE A 102 -3.27 15.67 11.45
CA PHE A 102 -3.78 14.58 10.63
C PHE A 102 -5.30 14.52 10.79
N SER A 103 -5.98 14.32 9.67
CA SER A 103 -7.41 14.02 9.65
C SER A 103 -7.66 12.90 8.67
N PHE A 104 -8.59 12.01 9.02
CA PHE A 104 -8.99 10.91 8.16
C PHE A 104 -10.36 11.21 7.55
N THR A 105 -10.52 10.94 6.26
CA THR A 105 -11.83 11.03 5.60
C THR A 105 -12.47 9.65 5.62
N ASN A 106 -13.62 9.53 6.27
CA ASN A 106 -14.39 8.28 6.30
C ASN A 106 -14.61 7.78 4.86
N SER A 107 -14.26 6.51 4.66
CA SER A 107 -14.28 5.86 3.36
C SER A 107 -15.19 4.65 3.44
N THR A 108 -16.00 4.44 2.40
CA THR A 108 -16.97 3.35 2.35
C THR A 108 -16.29 2.06 1.92
N LEU A 109 -16.87 0.92 2.32
CA LEU A 109 -16.51 -0.36 1.74
C LEU A 109 -16.95 -0.39 0.27
N GLN A 110 -16.06 -0.87 -0.58
CA GLN A 110 -16.26 -1.04 -2.01
C GLN A 110 -15.94 -2.48 -2.40
N ASP A 111 -16.59 -2.97 -3.45
CA ASP A 111 -16.18 -4.21 -4.08
C ASP A 111 -14.78 -4.05 -4.69
N ALA A 112 -14.01 -5.13 -4.67
CA ALA A 112 -12.63 -5.09 -5.11
C ALA A 112 -12.47 -5.84 -6.44
N TYR A 113 -11.63 -5.29 -7.29
CA TYR A 113 -11.14 -5.99 -8.48
C TYR A 113 -10.11 -7.04 -8.07
N PHE A 114 -9.91 -8.05 -8.93
CA PHE A 114 -8.85 -9.03 -8.75
C PHE A 114 -7.45 -8.49 -9.06
N THR A 115 -7.30 -7.21 -9.45
CA THR A 115 -6.00 -6.56 -9.66
C THR A 115 -5.14 -6.47 -8.39
N LYS A 116 -3.84 -6.21 -8.51
CA LYS A 116 -2.92 -6.19 -7.36
C LYS A 116 -3.34 -5.28 -6.20
N ASN A 117 -3.86 -4.08 -6.48
CA ASN A 117 -4.30 -3.11 -5.46
C ASN A 117 -5.81 -3.10 -5.25
N GLY A 118 -6.55 -3.97 -5.94
CA GLY A 118 -8.01 -4.07 -5.88
C GLY A 118 -8.77 -3.02 -6.69
N LEU A 119 -8.11 -2.05 -7.33
CA LEU A 119 -8.76 -1.01 -8.15
C LEU A 119 -8.87 -1.47 -9.61
N SER A 120 -9.81 -0.90 -10.38
CA SER A 120 -9.93 -1.16 -11.82
C SER A 120 -8.66 -0.78 -12.59
N SER A 121 -7.97 0.28 -12.17
CA SER A 121 -6.69 0.73 -12.74
C SER A 121 -5.47 0.01 -12.14
N GLY A 122 -5.70 -1.07 -11.38
CA GLY A 122 -4.64 -1.85 -10.76
C GLY A 122 -3.85 -2.68 -11.76
N GLN A 123 -2.70 -3.20 -11.32
CA GLN A 123 -1.94 -4.15 -12.12
C GLN A 123 -2.73 -5.45 -12.28
N GLU A 124 -3.15 -5.75 -13.51
CA GLU A 124 -4.01 -6.89 -13.84
C GLU A 124 -3.27 -8.23 -13.91
N ASN A 125 -1.98 -8.20 -14.24
CA ASN A 125 -1.10 -9.36 -14.34
C ASN A 125 -0.16 -9.35 -13.14
N TRP A 126 -0.45 -10.15 -12.11
CA TRP A 126 0.29 -10.10 -10.86
C TRP A 126 0.34 -11.44 -10.13
N THR A 127 1.37 -11.61 -9.30
CA THR A 127 1.51 -12.75 -8.42
C THR A 127 0.79 -12.48 -7.10
N ILE A 128 -0.15 -13.36 -6.75
CA ILE A 128 -0.88 -13.32 -5.48
C ILE A 128 0.03 -13.78 -4.34
N ILE A 129 0.71 -14.91 -4.56
CA ILE A 129 1.63 -15.52 -3.61
C ILE A 129 2.67 -16.34 -4.37
N ASP A 130 3.91 -16.32 -3.86
CA ASP A 130 5.02 -17.08 -4.39
C ASP A 130 5.44 -18.18 -3.41
N ASN A 131 6.13 -19.20 -3.93
CA ASN A 131 6.76 -20.25 -3.12
C ASN A 131 5.77 -21.06 -2.25
N VAL A 132 4.58 -21.32 -2.79
CA VAL A 132 3.56 -22.16 -2.17
C VAL A 132 3.98 -23.63 -2.28
N ASN A 133 3.93 -24.35 -1.15
CA ASN A 133 4.17 -25.78 -1.07
C ASN A 133 2.87 -26.57 -0.98
N ASN A 134 1.91 -26.05 -0.22
CA ASN A 134 0.57 -26.62 -0.10
C ASN A 134 -0.48 -25.51 -0.02
N THR A 135 -1.66 -25.78 -0.57
CA THR A 135 -2.83 -24.91 -0.44
C THR A 135 -3.90 -25.67 0.34
N ASP A 136 -4.42 -25.05 1.40
CA ASP A 136 -5.48 -25.60 2.26
C ASP A 136 -6.86 -25.11 1.83
N ASN A 137 -6.96 -23.84 1.44
CA ASN A 137 -8.19 -23.21 0.97
C ASN A 137 -7.88 -22.39 -0.28
N PHE A 138 -8.71 -22.52 -1.32
CA PHE A 138 -8.69 -21.60 -2.45
C PHE A 138 -10.11 -21.43 -2.99
N THR A 139 -10.72 -20.31 -2.61
CA THR A 139 -12.09 -19.97 -2.96
C THR A 139 -12.14 -18.58 -3.57
N MET A 140 -13.04 -18.41 -4.52
CA MET A 140 -13.32 -17.14 -5.17
C MET A 140 -14.81 -16.96 -5.37
N GLU A 141 -15.29 -15.72 -5.38
CA GLU A 141 -16.65 -15.38 -5.75
C GLU A 141 -16.59 -14.18 -6.69
N LEU A 142 -17.34 -14.25 -7.77
CA LEU A 142 -17.48 -13.19 -8.76
C LEU A 142 -18.74 -12.40 -8.39
N THR A 143 -18.58 -11.16 -7.94
CA THR A 143 -19.71 -10.34 -7.49
C THR A 143 -20.26 -9.47 -8.60
N ASP A 144 -19.42 -9.11 -9.58
CA ASP A 144 -19.83 -8.42 -10.80
C ASP A 144 -18.99 -8.92 -11.97
N THR A 145 -19.68 -9.36 -13.01
CA THR A 145 -19.14 -10.01 -14.20
C THR A 145 -19.49 -9.23 -15.46
N SER A 146 -20.09 -8.03 -15.35
CA SER A 146 -20.54 -7.24 -16.50
C SER A 146 -19.43 -6.80 -17.44
N ASN A 147 -18.18 -6.83 -16.97
CA ASN A 147 -16.99 -6.48 -17.76
C ASN A 147 -16.10 -7.70 -18.02
N LEU A 148 -16.50 -8.92 -17.63
CA LEU A 148 -15.69 -10.11 -17.85
C LEU A 148 -15.37 -10.25 -19.35
N GLY A 149 -14.11 -10.51 -19.67
CA GLY A 149 -13.69 -10.65 -21.07
C GLY A 149 -14.26 -11.88 -21.76
N ASP A 150 -14.13 -11.93 -23.08
CA ASP A 150 -14.52 -13.09 -23.89
C ASP A 150 -13.40 -14.15 -23.95
N ILE A 151 -13.57 -15.18 -24.78
CA ILE A 151 -12.58 -16.26 -24.93
C ILE A 151 -11.20 -15.79 -25.43
N SER A 152 -11.11 -14.61 -26.05
CA SER A 152 -9.86 -14.04 -26.53
C SER A 152 -9.09 -13.29 -25.43
N GLU A 153 -9.80 -12.74 -24.44
CA GLU A 153 -9.24 -12.04 -23.28
C GLU A 153 -9.83 -12.57 -21.97
N PRO A 154 -9.68 -13.88 -21.66
CA PRO A 154 -10.26 -14.44 -20.44
C PRO A 154 -9.49 -13.97 -19.21
N PHE A 155 -10.18 -13.89 -18.07
CA PHE A 155 -9.53 -13.81 -16.77
C PHE A 155 -8.90 -15.17 -16.46
N GLU A 156 -7.58 -15.19 -16.19
CA GLU A 156 -6.86 -16.44 -15.96
C GLU A 156 -6.28 -16.53 -14.55
N VAL A 157 -6.38 -17.71 -13.97
CA VAL A 157 -5.71 -18.09 -12.71
C VAL A 157 -4.71 -19.19 -13.02
N HIS A 158 -3.45 -18.95 -12.68
CA HIS A 158 -2.36 -19.89 -12.94
C HIS A 158 -1.69 -20.34 -11.66
N ALA A 159 -1.39 -21.64 -11.58
CA ALA A 159 -0.31 -22.15 -10.75
C ALA A 159 0.90 -22.39 -11.65
N LEU A 160 2.00 -21.69 -11.40
CA LEU A 160 3.25 -21.82 -12.15
C LEU A 160 4.32 -22.48 -11.29
N ASN A 161 5.00 -23.49 -11.82
CA ASN A 161 6.15 -24.08 -11.14
C ASN A 161 7.34 -23.10 -11.05
N GLN A 162 8.41 -23.53 -10.38
CA GLN A 162 9.65 -22.73 -10.23
C GLN A 162 10.32 -22.35 -11.55
N SER A 163 10.07 -23.10 -12.64
CA SER A 163 10.57 -22.77 -13.98
C SER A 163 9.66 -21.81 -14.75
N GLY A 164 8.57 -21.33 -14.14
CA GLY A 164 7.59 -20.43 -14.76
C GLY A 164 6.59 -21.13 -15.69
N SER A 165 6.59 -22.46 -15.74
CA SER A 165 5.64 -23.23 -16.56
C SER A 165 4.33 -23.45 -15.82
N SER A 166 3.20 -23.29 -16.52
CA SER A 166 1.87 -23.53 -15.94
C SER A 166 1.68 -25.01 -15.65
N ILE A 167 1.47 -25.35 -14.38
CA ILE A 167 1.11 -26.71 -13.93
C ILE A 167 -0.39 -26.86 -13.75
N TRP A 168 -1.10 -25.76 -13.55
CA TRP A 168 -2.54 -25.67 -13.54
C TRP A 168 -2.96 -24.30 -14.07
N CYS A 169 -4.09 -24.23 -14.78
CA CYS A 169 -4.64 -23.00 -15.33
C CYS A 169 -6.17 -23.11 -15.36
N MET A 170 -6.83 -22.05 -14.90
CA MET A 170 -8.25 -21.83 -15.10
C MET A 170 -8.44 -20.55 -15.91
N LYS A 171 -9.30 -20.60 -16.92
CA LYS A 171 -9.72 -19.45 -17.71
C LYS A 171 -11.21 -19.20 -17.52
N MET A 172 -11.58 -17.97 -17.23
CA MET A 172 -12.97 -17.55 -17.06
C MET A 172 -13.30 -16.46 -18.06
N TYR A 173 -14.41 -16.64 -18.78
CA TYR A 173 -14.85 -15.72 -19.81
C TYR A 173 -16.37 -15.75 -19.97
N GLU A 174 -16.91 -14.67 -20.52
CA GLU A 174 -18.30 -14.60 -20.92
C GLU A 174 -18.50 -15.23 -22.31
N GLU A 175 -19.52 -16.07 -22.44
CA GLU A 175 -20.01 -16.58 -23.72
C GLU A 175 -21.54 -16.39 -23.78
N GLY A 176 -21.96 -15.34 -24.48
CA GLY A 176 -23.38 -14.99 -24.59
C GLY A 176 -23.90 -14.34 -23.31
N SER A 177 -24.64 -15.08 -22.49
CA SER A 177 -25.13 -14.62 -21.17
C SER A 177 -24.64 -15.52 -20.03
N ASN A 178 -23.76 -16.47 -20.35
CA ASN A 178 -23.28 -17.48 -19.42
C ASN A 178 -21.79 -17.27 -19.17
N ILE A 179 -21.35 -17.57 -17.95
CA ILE A 179 -19.93 -17.57 -17.63
C ILE A 179 -19.39 -18.98 -17.85
N LYS A 180 -18.32 -19.04 -18.64
CA LYS A 180 -17.61 -20.28 -18.95
C LYS A 180 -16.31 -20.33 -18.18
N VAL A 181 -16.05 -21.49 -17.59
CA VAL A 181 -14.79 -21.81 -16.90
C VAL A 181 -14.13 -22.95 -17.64
N ASN A 182 -12.95 -22.72 -18.19
CA ASN A 182 -12.14 -23.76 -18.81
C ASN A 182 -10.99 -24.17 -17.89
N VAL A 183 -10.94 -25.45 -17.54
CA VAL A 183 -9.85 -26.07 -16.76
C VAL A 183 -9.49 -27.41 -17.39
N SER A 184 -8.20 -27.69 -17.57
CA SER A 184 -7.71 -28.97 -18.12
C SER A 184 -8.36 -29.36 -19.47
N ASN A 185 -8.62 -28.36 -20.33
CA ASN A 185 -9.33 -28.50 -21.62
C ASN A 185 -10.81 -28.94 -21.52
N GLN A 186 -11.41 -28.88 -20.33
CA GLN A 186 -12.85 -29.06 -20.13
C GLN A 186 -13.49 -27.71 -19.82
N THR A 187 -14.62 -27.41 -20.46
CA THR A 187 -15.38 -26.17 -20.24
C THR A 187 -16.62 -26.47 -19.43
N TYR A 188 -16.79 -25.74 -18.34
CA TYR A 188 -17.94 -25.76 -17.45
C TYR A 188 -18.72 -24.45 -17.60
N GLU A 189 -20.03 -24.52 -17.41
CA GLU A 189 -20.85 -23.33 -17.20
C GLU A 189 -21.07 -23.16 -15.70
N ILE A 190 -20.86 -21.95 -15.20
CA ILE A 190 -21.05 -21.64 -13.79
C ILE A 190 -22.06 -20.49 -13.62
N ASP A 191 -22.80 -20.55 -12.53
CA ASP A 191 -23.63 -19.44 -12.05
C ASP A 191 -22.81 -18.70 -10.98
N PRO A 192 -22.48 -17.41 -11.16
CA PRO A 192 -21.50 -16.70 -10.33
C PRO A 192 -22.04 -16.43 -8.93
N PHE A 193 -21.71 -17.30 -7.97
CA PHE A 193 -21.81 -16.96 -6.55
C PHE A 193 -20.63 -17.50 -5.74
N PHE A 194 -20.07 -18.65 -6.11
CA PHE A 194 -18.97 -19.24 -5.37
C PHE A 194 -18.23 -20.28 -6.19
N ILE A 195 -16.91 -20.19 -6.22
CA ILE A 195 -16.00 -21.07 -6.93
C ILE A 195 -15.01 -21.62 -5.90
N ASP A 196 -15.17 -22.89 -5.55
CA ASP A 196 -14.17 -23.63 -4.77
C ASP A 196 -13.15 -24.26 -5.72
N LEU A 197 -11.95 -23.70 -5.80
CA LEU A 197 -10.89 -24.21 -6.68
C LEU A 197 -10.21 -25.45 -6.11
N LYS A 198 -10.01 -25.45 -4.79
CA LYS A 198 -9.33 -26.51 -4.04
C LYS A 198 -10.23 -27.73 -3.86
N GLY A 199 -11.43 -27.52 -3.32
CA GLY A 199 -12.36 -28.57 -2.95
C GLY A 199 -13.18 -29.15 -4.11
N ASN A 200 -13.05 -28.60 -5.32
CA ASN A 200 -13.75 -29.10 -6.50
C ASN A 200 -12.88 -30.09 -7.30
N GLU A 201 -13.28 -31.37 -7.27
CA GLU A 201 -12.60 -32.44 -8.00
C GLU A 201 -12.57 -32.23 -9.53
N SER A 202 -13.52 -31.48 -10.09
CA SER A 202 -13.59 -31.20 -11.54
C SER A 202 -12.52 -30.20 -11.98
N TYR A 203 -12.11 -29.27 -11.11
CA TYR A 203 -11.04 -28.32 -11.41
C TYR A 203 -9.65 -28.91 -11.19
N GLN A 204 -9.53 -30.04 -10.49
CA GLN A 204 -8.27 -30.81 -10.35
C GLN A 204 -7.07 -29.99 -9.89
N PHE A 205 -7.29 -28.89 -9.14
CA PHE A 205 -6.22 -28.04 -8.63
C PHE A 205 -5.23 -28.84 -7.77
N ASP A 206 -5.76 -29.68 -6.88
CA ASP A 206 -5.01 -30.53 -5.96
C ASP A 206 -4.10 -31.51 -6.68
N ASN A 207 -4.67 -32.28 -7.60
CA ASN A 207 -3.92 -33.26 -8.37
C ASN A 207 -2.82 -32.58 -9.22
N SER A 208 -3.08 -31.37 -9.71
CA SER A 208 -2.14 -30.65 -10.57
C SER A 208 -0.98 -30.03 -9.78
N THR A 209 -1.22 -29.65 -8.52
CA THR A 209 -0.28 -28.96 -7.64
C THR A 209 0.40 -29.86 -6.61
N ALA A 210 -0.05 -31.11 -6.45
CA ALA A 210 0.51 -32.08 -5.51
C ALA A 210 2.03 -32.24 -5.66
N GLU A 211 2.73 -32.22 -4.53
CA GLU A 211 4.19 -32.40 -4.41
C GLU A 211 5.03 -31.39 -5.21
N LYS A 212 4.44 -30.24 -5.59
CA LYS A 212 5.13 -29.19 -6.34
C LYS A 212 5.18 -27.91 -5.55
N THR A 213 6.26 -27.17 -5.72
CA THR A 213 6.35 -25.78 -5.27
C THR A 213 5.99 -24.84 -6.42
N TYR A 214 5.05 -23.91 -6.19
CA TYR A 214 4.50 -23.05 -7.23
C TYR A 214 4.23 -21.62 -6.76
N SER A 215 3.92 -20.75 -7.73
CA SER A 215 3.38 -19.42 -7.52
C SER A 215 1.97 -19.35 -8.08
N LEU A 216 1.09 -18.58 -7.43
CA LEU A 216 -0.27 -18.33 -7.90
C LEU A 216 -0.36 -16.94 -8.52
N LYS A 217 -0.87 -16.87 -9.74
CA LYS A 217 -0.94 -15.63 -10.52
C LYS A 217 -2.32 -15.41 -11.10
N TYR A 218 -2.70 -14.15 -11.14
CA TYR A 218 -3.84 -13.67 -11.92
C TYR A 218 -3.34 -12.96 -13.18
N LEU A 219 -4.03 -13.21 -14.30
CA LEU A 219 -3.84 -12.53 -15.57
C LEU A 219 -5.17 -11.96 -16.06
N ASN A 220 -5.14 -10.79 -16.71
CA ASN A 220 -6.33 -10.08 -17.21
C ASN A 220 -7.40 -9.84 -16.13
N SER A 221 -6.96 -9.54 -14.90
CA SER A 221 -7.85 -9.40 -13.73
C SER A 221 -8.47 -8.00 -13.55
N SER A 222 -8.22 -7.08 -14.48
CA SER A 222 -8.70 -5.68 -14.44
C SER A 222 -10.20 -5.52 -14.60
N ASN A 223 -10.86 -6.50 -15.22
CA ASN A 223 -12.28 -6.41 -15.55
C ASN A 223 -13.18 -7.27 -14.65
N VAL A 224 -12.62 -7.90 -13.62
CA VAL A 224 -13.35 -8.83 -12.77
C VAL A 224 -13.37 -8.31 -11.34
N ILE A 225 -14.58 -8.18 -10.81
CA ILE A 225 -14.85 -7.77 -9.44
C ILE A 225 -15.28 -9.01 -8.66
N GLY A 226 -14.69 -9.18 -7.48
CA GLY A 226 -14.99 -10.33 -6.66
C GLY A 226 -14.20 -10.36 -5.38
N LEU A 227 -14.31 -11.50 -4.72
CA LEU A 227 -13.61 -11.80 -3.49
C LEU A 227 -12.84 -13.11 -3.61
N TYR A 228 -11.76 -13.23 -2.85
CA TYR A 228 -11.04 -14.50 -2.71
C TYR A 228 -10.57 -14.73 -1.28
N SER A 229 -10.45 -16.01 -0.94
CA SER A 229 -9.69 -16.48 0.20
C SER A 229 -8.76 -17.61 -0.23
N LEU A 230 -7.49 -17.42 0.08
CA LEU A 230 -6.42 -18.34 -0.22
C LEU A 230 -5.56 -18.52 1.03
N SER A 231 -5.33 -19.76 1.44
CA SER A 231 -4.43 -20.06 2.55
C SER A 231 -3.73 -21.39 2.34
N GLY A 232 -2.60 -21.56 3.01
CA GLY A 232 -1.81 -22.78 2.92
C GLY A 232 -0.45 -22.63 3.59
N GLU A 233 0.53 -23.36 3.07
CA GLU A 233 1.90 -23.42 3.57
C GLU A 233 2.90 -23.07 2.47
N LEU A 234 3.87 -22.22 2.79
CA LEU A 234 5.00 -21.89 1.94
C LEU A 234 6.06 -23.00 2.00
N ALA A 235 6.98 -23.04 1.03
CA ALA A 235 8.07 -24.01 1.05
C ALA A 235 9.06 -23.83 2.21
N THR A 236 8.97 -22.71 2.93
CA THR A 236 9.69 -22.46 4.17
C THR A 236 9.05 -23.13 5.39
N GLY A 237 7.83 -23.67 5.26
CA GLY A 237 7.03 -24.21 6.36
C GLY A 237 6.14 -23.18 7.06
N GLU A 238 6.18 -21.91 6.61
CA GLU A 238 5.33 -20.86 7.17
C GLU A 238 3.92 -20.91 6.58
N SER A 239 2.90 -20.78 7.43
CA SER A 239 1.52 -20.63 6.95
C SER A 239 1.31 -19.25 6.34
N PHE A 240 0.53 -19.19 5.27
CA PHE A 240 0.11 -17.93 4.65
C PHE A 240 -1.40 -17.85 4.56
N ARG A 241 -1.91 -16.61 4.54
CA ARG A 241 -3.32 -16.30 4.31
C ARG A 241 -3.41 -15.00 3.51
N CYS A 242 -4.04 -15.09 2.35
CA CYS A 242 -4.27 -13.98 1.43
C CYS A 242 -5.76 -13.89 1.16
N GLU A 243 -6.38 -12.81 1.60
CA GLU A 243 -7.81 -12.62 1.51
C GLU A 243 -8.14 -11.21 1.07
N ARG A 244 -9.19 -11.09 0.26
CA ARG A 244 -9.75 -9.81 -0.14
C ARG A 244 -11.23 -9.99 -0.35
N TYR A 245 -12.03 -9.41 0.53
CA TYR A 245 -13.49 -9.40 0.41
C TYR A 245 -14.00 -8.03 -0.02
N LYS A 246 -13.34 -6.96 0.44
CA LYS A 246 -13.66 -5.57 0.09
C LYS A 246 -12.41 -4.71 -0.01
N MET A 247 -12.61 -3.47 -0.45
CA MET A 247 -11.61 -2.41 -0.43
C MET A 247 -12.15 -1.15 0.24
N ILE A 248 -11.25 -0.38 0.85
CA ILE A 248 -11.49 0.94 1.40
C ILE A 248 -10.45 1.90 0.81
N ASN A 249 -10.89 3.00 0.20
CA ASN A 249 -9.98 4.06 -0.26
C ASN A 249 -9.64 5.01 0.88
N ALA A 250 -8.68 4.62 1.73
CA ALA A 250 -8.31 5.38 2.91
C ALA A 250 -7.62 6.70 2.55
N THR A 251 -8.26 7.84 2.84
CA THR A 251 -7.67 9.17 2.65
C THR A 251 -7.24 9.80 3.97
N VAL A 252 -5.94 10.02 4.12
CA VAL A 252 -5.36 10.83 5.20
C VAL A 252 -4.96 12.20 4.68
N ALA A 253 -5.48 13.23 5.32
CA ALA A 253 -5.12 14.62 5.07
C ALA A 253 -4.12 15.09 6.12
N ILE A 254 -2.91 15.40 5.65
CA ILE A 254 -1.78 15.89 6.41
C ILE A 254 -1.75 17.41 6.22
N SER A 255 -1.91 18.18 7.29
CA SER A 255 -1.98 19.64 7.23
C SER A 255 -0.93 20.28 8.13
N SER A 256 -0.12 21.16 7.56
CA SER A 256 0.76 22.08 8.28
C SER A 256 0.25 23.52 8.17
N SER A 257 0.96 24.48 8.75
CA SER A 257 0.61 25.91 8.66
C SER A 257 0.66 26.47 7.24
N LYS A 258 1.40 25.81 6.33
CA LYS A 258 1.62 26.29 4.95
C LYS A 258 1.03 25.36 3.88
N ASN A 259 1.00 24.05 4.15
CA ASN A 259 0.72 23.03 3.14
C ASN A 259 -0.35 22.04 3.62
N LYS A 260 -1.14 21.54 2.68
CA LYS A 260 -2.06 20.43 2.89
C LYS A 260 -1.81 19.36 1.83
N ILE A 261 -1.55 18.13 2.27
CA ILE A 261 -1.32 16.97 1.42
C ILE A 261 -2.42 15.96 1.72
N ASN A 262 -3.09 15.48 0.68
CA ASN A 262 -4.04 14.37 0.80
C ASN A 262 -3.39 13.12 0.22
N VAL A 263 -3.27 12.08 1.03
CA VAL A 263 -2.77 10.78 0.60
C VAL A 263 -3.94 9.82 0.60
N THR A 264 -4.27 9.25 -0.56
CA THR A 264 -5.34 8.25 -0.70
C THR A 264 -4.72 6.92 -1.06
N LEU A 265 -5.06 5.89 -0.30
CA LEU A 265 -4.48 4.55 -0.40
C LEU A 265 -5.61 3.53 -0.54
N PRO A 266 -5.61 2.69 -1.58
CA PRO A 266 -6.52 1.56 -1.65
C PRO A 266 -6.06 0.50 -0.63
N VAL A 267 -6.90 0.25 0.38
CA VAL A 267 -6.67 -0.76 1.42
C VAL A 267 -7.59 -1.94 1.17
N THR A 268 -7.03 -3.10 0.91
CA THR A 268 -7.78 -4.36 0.77
C THR A 268 -8.04 -4.98 2.14
N VAL A 269 -9.27 -5.41 2.38
CA VAL A 269 -9.70 -6.00 3.67
C VAL A 269 -10.40 -7.35 3.46
N PRO A 270 -10.21 -8.30 4.40
CA PRO A 270 -10.94 -9.58 4.43
C PRO A 270 -12.31 -9.40 5.07
#